data_AF-A0A423VUF2-F1
#
_entry.id   AF-A0A423VUF2-F1
#
_cell.length_a   1.000
_cell.length_b   1.000
_cell.length_c   1.000
_cell.angle_alpha   90.00
_cell.angle_beta   90.00
_cell.angle_gamma   90.00
#
_symmetry.space_group_name_H-M   'P 1'
#
loop_
_entity.id
_entity.type
_entity.pdbx_description
1 polymer ?
#
loop_
_entity_poly.entity_id
_entity_poly.type
_entity_poly.pdbx_seq_one_letter_code
_entity_poly.pdbx_strand_id
1 'polypeptide(L)'
;MVKPPAKTWGFTSLPAELRLQILANTHLGPPSTGGYDPSFGVLQVRDGRARPNHYHPQPWDGPEDWPKCTSPETHGTHQPQCRCRIIPTQLFTVSRQTSTEALEVFYTNLHLDLDPCSSVTFFRSLSPQNIHRLRRLTFFFTPVQVQFWCDGAATPGYPELPSTDMEYYREHAVKPPDQAFYRRTWREVIALLAAHADLPRLSLTIDMSEGTWAYVETPLMWAGEIMEADEIVPMFRFIYDHYIDVFTALCELRGLGALEVEIGAFDQLKPWLEREVLGRESPEPKYESKHKQRMWEELWKRPRWFQRVPPWHDMDRRLEGSNYRPT
;
A
#
# COMPACT_ATOMS: atom_id res chain seq x y z
N MET A 1 54.49 34.32 -8.73
CA MET A 1 54.09 32.98 -8.21
C MET A 1 52.59 32.99 -7.97
N VAL A 2 51.83 32.20 -8.73
CA VAL A 2 50.38 32.06 -8.51
C VAL A 2 50.19 31.09 -7.35
N LYS A 3 49.59 31.56 -6.25
CA LYS A 3 49.23 30.70 -5.11
C LYS A 3 48.18 29.70 -5.60
N PRO A 4 48.37 28.37 -5.45
CA PRO A 4 47.34 27.42 -5.79
C PRO A 4 46.08 27.73 -4.97
N PRO A 5 44.87 27.62 -5.57
CA PRO A 5 43.64 27.88 -4.85
C PRO A 5 43.54 26.94 -3.65
N ALA A 6 43.10 27.48 -2.51
CA ALA A 6 42.88 26.69 -1.31
C ALA A 6 41.89 25.56 -1.64
N LYS A 7 42.23 24.33 -1.26
CA LYS A 7 41.38 23.16 -1.45
C LYS A 7 40.11 23.38 -0.63
N THR A 8 39.00 23.68 -1.28
CA THR A 8 37.72 23.87 -0.61
C THR A 8 37.19 22.50 -0.19
N TRP A 9 37.02 22.32 1.12
CA TRP A 9 36.34 21.15 1.68
C TRP A 9 34.84 21.30 1.40
N GLY A 10 34.36 20.62 0.36
CA GLY A 10 32.95 20.62 -0.06
C GLY A 10 32.26 19.29 0.20
N PHE A 11 30.93 19.24 0.09
CA PHE A 11 30.15 18.02 0.28
C PHE A 11 30.69 16.84 -0.54
N THR A 12 31.07 17.06 -1.79
CA THR A 12 31.61 16.03 -2.70
C THR A 12 32.99 15.49 -2.31
N SER A 13 33.70 16.16 -1.39
CA SER A 13 34.99 15.68 -0.87
C SER A 13 34.87 14.70 0.29
N LEU A 14 33.66 14.52 0.83
CA LEU A 14 33.38 13.57 1.90
C LEU A 14 33.29 12.13 1.36
N PRO A 15 33.67 11.12 2.17
CA PRO A 15 33.36 9.71 1.91
C PRO A 15 31.88 9.48 1.57
N ALA A 16 31.59 8.53 0.69
CA ALA A 16 30.23 8.29 0.20
C ALA A 16 29.25 7.94 1.34
N GLU A 17 29.72 7.19 2.33
CA GLU A 17 28.97 6.77 3.50
C GLU A 17 28.50 7.99 4.31
N LEU A 18 29.40 8.96 4.56
CA LEU A 18 29.05 10.19 5.26
C LEU A 18 28.09 11.06 4.44
N ARG A 19 28.22 11.08 3.12
CA ARG A 19 27.32 11.83 2.23
C ARG A 19 25.90 11.27 2.27
N LEU A 20 25.77 9.95 2.18
CA LEU A 20 24.47 9.26 2.32
C LEU A 20 23.87 9.45 3.71
N GLN A 21 24.68 9.39 4.78
CA GLN A 21 24.20 9.68 6.13
C GLN A 21 23.71 11.13 6.28
N ILE A 22 24.45 12.11 5.75
CA ILE A 22 24.01 13.51 5.76
C ILE A 22 22.68 13.65 5.02
N LEU A 23 22.58 13.08 3.81
CA LEU A 23 21.33 13.10 3.02
C LEU A 23 20.17 12.41 3.73
N ALA A 24 20.41 11.28 4.42
CA ALA A 24 19.40 10.57 5.20
C ALA A 24 18.91 11.36 6.42
N ASN A 25 19.70 12.30 6.92
CA ASN A 25 19.30 13.23 7.98
C ASN A 25 18.64 14.53 7.43
N THR A 26 18.36 14.59 6.12
CA THR A 26 17.54 15.66 5.51
C THR A 26 16.09 15.18 5.29
N HIS A 27 15.28 15.97 4.58
CA HIS A 27 13.89 15.60 4.20
C HIS A 27 13.79 14.40 3.24
N LEU A 28 14.92 13.88 2.76
CA LEU A 28 14.96 12.65 1.97
C LEU A 28 14.77 11.40 2.84
N GLY A 29 15.22 11.43 4.09
CA GLY A 29 15.06 10.33 5.04
C GLY A 29 13.93 10.58 6.05
N PRO A 30 13.61 9.58 6.88
CA PRO A 30 12.69 9.77 7.99
C PRO A 30 13.32 10.69 9.06
N PRO A 31 12.50 11.47 9.80
CA PRO A 31 13.00 12.28 10.91
C PRO A 31 13.67 11.41 11.98
N SER A 32 14.73 11.93 12.61
CA SER A 32 15.58 11.20 13.56
C SER A 32 14.95 11.01 14.94
N THR A 33 13.87 11.71 15.28
CA THR A 33 13.22 11.63 16.59
C THR A 33 12.18 10.51 16.60
N GLY A 34 12.50 9.39 17.26
CA GLY A 34 11.78 8.10 17.28
C GLY A 34 10.35 8.07 17.88
N GLY A 35 9.51 9.06 17.58
CA GLY A 35 8.08 9.08 17.87
C GLY A 35 7.26 9.12 16.58
N TYR A 36 7.52 8.19 15.66
CA TYR A 36 6.99 8.22 14.30
C TYR A 36 5.48 7.99 14.25
N ASP A 37 4.75 8.92 13.64
CA ASP A 37 3.44 8.64 13.08
C ASP A 37 3.67 7.78 11.82
N PRO A 38 3.16 6.53 11.73
CA PRO A 38 3.35 5.65 10.57
C PRO A 38 2.93 6.29 9.24
N SER A 39 2.07 7.31 9.28
CA SER A 39 1.62 8.07 8.11
C SER A 39 2.57 9.21 7.68
N PHE A 40 3.58 9.56 8.48
CA PHE A 40 4.53 10.61 8.10
C PHE A 40 5.25 10.23 6.81
N GLY A 41 5.39 11.18 5.89
CA GLY A 41 6.21 11.01 4.69
C GLY A 41 5.78 9.95 3.70
N VAL A 42 4.57 9.43 3.87
CA VAL A 42 3.87 8.60 2.91
C VAL A 42 3.43 9.49 1.74
N LEU A 43 3.86 9.12 0.52
CA LEU A 43 3.43 9.80 -0.70
C LEU A 43 2.37 8.95 -1.40
N GLN A 44 1.28 9.58 -1.80
CA GLN A 44 0.26 8.93 -2.60
C GLN A 44 0.59 9.06 -4.09
N VAL A 45 0.52 7.96 -4.84
CA VAL A 45 0.65 8.00 -6.30
C VAL A 45 -0.71 8.24 -6.93
N ARG A 46 -0.87 9.39 -7.59
CA ARG A 46 -2.06 9.77 -8.37
C ARG A 46 -1.65 10.27 -9.75
N ASP A 47 -2.36 9.84 -10.78
CA ASP A 47 -2.09 10.21 -12.18
C ASP A 47 -0.64 9.91 -12.62
N GLY A 48 -0.08 8.80 -12.14
CA GLY A 48 1.31 8.42 -12.40
C GLY A 48 2.37 9.29 -11.71
N ARG A 49 1.99 10.13 -10.74
CA ARG A 49 2.91 11.02 -10.00
C ARG A 49 2.78 10.79 -8.50
N ALA A 50 3.92 10.76 -7.80
CA ALA A 50 3.93 10.78 -6.35
C ALA A 50 3.60 12.19 -5.84
N ARG A 51 2.61 12.31 -4.95
CA ARG A 51 2.18 13.55 -4.30
C ARG A 51 2.17 13.34 -2.78
N PRO A 52 2.41 14.37 -1.95
CA PRO A 52 2.21 14.25 -0.52
C PRO A 52 0.77 13.85 -0.19
N ASN A 53 0.58 12.90 0.72
CA ASN A 53 -0.75 12.54 1.21
C ASN A 53 -1.25 13.63 2.16
N HIS A 54 -2.10 14.54 1.66
CA HIS A 54 -2.72 15.59 2.46
C HIS A 54 -4.08 15.11 2.99
N TYR A 55 -4.08 14.17 3.93
CA TYR A 55 -5.31 13.79 4.62
C TYR A 55 -5.68 14.88 5.64
N HIS A 56 -6.41 15.89 5.20
CA HIS A 56 -7.05 16.86 6.10
C HIS A 56 -8.57 16.89 5.83
N PRO A 57 -9.40 16.47 6.80
CA PRO A 57 -10.86 16.39 6.65
C PRO A 57 -11.59 17.75 6.74
N GLN A 58 -10.92 18.88 6.48
CA GLN A 58 -11.56 20.19 6.45
C GLN A 58 -11.35 20.84 5.08
N PRO A 59 -12.34 21.62 4.56
CA PRO A 59 -12.20 22.33 3.31
C PRO A 59 -11.08 23.36 3.47
N TRP A 60 -10.02 23.23 2.68
CA TRP A 60 -8.93 24.19 2.64
C TRP A 60 -9.36 25.34 1.73
N ASP A 61 -9.62 26.51 2.31
CA ASP A 61 -9.75 27.79 1.56
C ASP A 61 -8.37 28.34 1.12
N GLY A 62 -7.44 27.45 0.77
CA GLY A 62 -6.10 27.80 0.31
C GLY A 62 -5.97 27.64 -1.21
N PRO A 63 -5.27 28.55 -1.91
CA PRO A 63 -5.04 28.39 -3.35
C PRO A 63 -4.29 27.08 -3.66
N GLU A 64 -4.72 26.37 -4.71
CA GLU A 64 -4.21 25.05 -5.18
C GLU A 64 -2.69 24.99 -5.42
N ASP A 65 -2.00 26.12 -5.40
CA ASP A 65 -0.62 26.28 -5.88
C ASP A 65 0.45 26.21 -4.78
N TRP A 66 0.15 25.83 -3.53
CA TRP A 66 1.14 25.98 -2.43
C TRP A 66 1.98 24.75 -2.08
N PRO A 67 3.33 24.82 -2.19
CA PRO A 67 4.26 23.77 -1.77
C PRO A 67 4.75 23.92 -0.31
N LYS A 68 4.05 24.65 0.56
CA LYS A 68 4.52 24.95 1.92
C LYS A 68 3.82 24.05 2.95
N CYS A 69 4.58 23.38 3.84
CA CYS A 69 3.99 22.74 5.05
C CYS A 69 3.17 23.82 5.76
N THR A 70 1.88 23.56 5.94
CA THR A 70 0.90 24.48 6.50
C THR A 70 0.86 24.45 8.02
N SER A 71 1.82 23.76 8.65
CA SER A 71 2.05 23.82 10.10
C SER A 71 2.36 25.28 10.47
N PRO A 72 1.42 26.03 11.09
CA PRO A 72 1.38 27.49 10.99
C PRO A 72 2.50 28.24 11.71
N GLU A 73 3.29 27.58 12.55
CA GLU A 73 4.14 28.30 13.50
C GLU A 73 5.64 28.01 13.39
N THR A 74 6.07 27.01 12.61
CA THR A 74 7.49 26.69 12.50
C THR A 74 7.86 26.18 11.13
N HIS A 75 8.76 26.90 10.47
CA HIS A 75 9.32 26.59 9.15
C HIS A 75 10.22 25.32 9.11
N GLY A 76 10.02 24.37 10.02
CA GLY A 76 10.78 23.14 10.10
C GLY A 76 9.89 21.91 9.94
N THR A 77 9.98 21.25 8.79
CA THR A 77 9.51 19.86 8.58
C THR A 77 10.17 18.84 9.51
N HIS A 78 11.15 19.25 10.31
CA HIS A 78 11.76 18.45 11.39
C HIS A 78 10.96 18.45 12.69
N GLN A 79 9.87 19.22 12.78
CA GLN A 79 9.00 19.09 13.94
C GLN A 79 8.30 17.72 13.91
N PRO A 80 8.24 16.99 15.04
CA PRO A 80 7.55 15.71 15.15
C PRO A 80 6.08 15.76 14.68
N GLN A 81 5.49 16.95 14.66
CA GLN A 81 4.08 17.20 14.33
C GLN A 81 3.82 17.69 12.88
N CYS A 82 4.82 18.10 12.09
CA CYS A 82 4.55 18.37 10.65
C CYS A 82 4.39 16.99 9.99
N ARG A 83 3.28 16.73 9.31
CA ARG A 83 3.09 15.51 8.52
C ARG A 83 3.56 15.65 7.06
N CYS A 84 3.85 16.88 6.64
CA CYS A 84 4.21 17.19 5.26
C CYS A 84 5.66 16.81 4.98
N ARG A 85 5.88 15.88 4.05
CA ARG A 85 7.20 15.63 3.46
C ARG A 85 7.44 16.59 2.31
N ILE A 86 8.30 17.58 2.53
CA ILE A 86 8.81 18.43 1.45
C ILE A 86 9.88 17.66 0.70
N ILE A 87 9.67 17.42 -0.60
CA ILE A 87 10.69 16.81 -1.46
C ILE A 87 11.72 17.92 -1.79
N PRO A 88 12.99 17.80 -1.35
CA PRO A 88 13.99 18.84 -1.54
C PRO A 88 14.51 18.79 -2.99
N THR A 89 13.71 19.28 -3.94
CA THR A 89 13.97 19.16 -5.38
C THR A 89 15.33 19.72 -5.80
N GLN A 90 15.84 20.71 -5.07
CA GLN A 90 17.14 21.31 -5.28
C GLN A 90 18.28 20.30 -5.16
N LEU A 91 18.18 19.28 -4.29
CA LEU A 91 19.23 18.26 -4.15
C LEU A 91 19.41 17.42 -5.43
N PHE A 92 18.36 17.29 -6.24
CA PHE A 92 18.42 16.54 -7.49
C PHE A 92 19.04 17.33 -8.65
N THR A 93 19.26 18.64 -8.50
CA THR A 93 19.77 19.52 -9.57
C THR A 93 21.20 20.00 -9.37
N VAL A 94 21.80 19.82 -8.17
CA VAL A 94 23.15 20.32 -7.85
C VAL A 94 24.23 19.67 -8.71
N SER A 95 24.30 18.34 -8.71
CA SER A 95 25.29 17.57 -9.48
C SER A 95 24.75 16.18 -9.76
N ARG A 96 25.28 15.51 -10.80
CA ARG A 96 24.87 14.12 -11.12
C ARG A 96 25.11 13.16 -9.95
N GLN A 97 26.22 13.32 -9.24
CA GLN A 97 26.58 12.47 -8.10
C GLN A 97 25.62 12.70 -6.93
N THR A 98 25.41 13.97 -6.53
CA THR A 98 24.47 14.34 -5.47
C THR A 98 23.06 13.89 -5.81
N SER A 99 22.63 14.05 -7.07
CA SER A 99 21.32 13.59 -7.54
C SER A 99 21.16 12.08 -7.41
N THR A 100 22.18 11.30 -7.82
CA THR A 100 22.15 9.83 -7.74
C THR A 100 22.03 9.33 -6.30
N GLU A 101 22.77 9.94 -5.38
CA GLU A 101 22.75 9.64 -3.94
C GLU A 101 21.47 10.13 -3.27
N ALA A 102 20.99 11.31 -3.65
CA ALA A 102 19.72 11.82 -3.16
C ALA A 102 18.57 10.89 -3.57
N LEU A 103 18.56 10.40 -4.82
CA LEU A 103 17.57 9.44 -5.28
C LEU A 103 17.69 8.10 -4.54
N GLU A 104 18.90 7.68 -4.21
CA GLU A 104 19.13 6.47 -3.41
C GLU A 104 18.49 6.57 -2.03
N VAL A 105 18.81 7.65 -1.31
CA VAL A 105 18.23 7.91 0.01
C VAL A 105 16.72 8.10 -0.10
N PHE A 106 16.25 8.83 -1.11
CA PHE A 106 14.83 9.09 -1.34
C PHE A 106 14.05 7.80 -1.48
N TYR A 107 14.35 6.97 -2.48
CA TYR A 107 13.59 5.74 -2.77
C TYR A 107 13.75 4.67 -1.69
N THR A 108 14.90 4.61 -1.00
CA THR A 108 15.10 3.66 0.12
C THR A 108 14.20 4.00 1.32
N ASN A 109 13.93 5.29 1.53
CA ASN A 109 13.09 5.78 2.62
C ASN A 109 11.69 6.21 2.13
N LEU A 110 11.34 5.84 0.91
CA LEU A 110 10.06 6.20 0.34
C LEU A 110 9.03 5.16 0.78
N HIS A 111 7.96 5.64 1.40
CA HIS A 111 6.74 4.88 1.62
C HIS A 111 5.73 5.43 0.62
N LEU A 112 5.23 4.56 -0.26
CA LEU A 112 4.22 4.92 -1.24
C LEU A 112 2.87 4.31 -0.90
N ASP A 113 1.84 5.14 -0.93
CA ASP A 113 0.44 4.71 -1.00
C ASP A 113 0.03 4.63 -2.46
N LEU A 114 -0.32 3.42 -2.88
CA LEU A 114 -0.47 3.06 -4.27
C LEU A 114 -1.91 2.63 -4.52
N ASP A 115 -2.58 3.35 -5.41
CA ASP A 115 -3.72 2.81 -6.15
C ASP A 115 -3.15 1.90 -7.26
N PRO A 116 -3.48 0.60 -7.33
CA PRO A 116 -3.03 -0.30 -8.39
C PRO A 116 -3.11 0.30 -9.80
N CYS A 117 -4.17 1.05 -10.10
CA CYS A 117 -4.39 1.62 -11.43
C CYS A 117 -3.47 2.78 -11.77
N SER A 118 -3.40 3.76 -10.88
CA SER A 118 -2.50 4.91 -11.04
C SER A 118 -1.02 4.52 -10.97
N SER A 119 -0.72 3.38 -10.34
CA SER A 119 0.65 2.94 -10.06
C SER A 119 1.40 2.43 -11.29
N VAL A 120 0.75 1.84 -12.29
CA VAL A 120 1.46 1.32 -13.48
C VAL A 120 2.20 2.43 -14.22
N THR A 121 1.53 3.56 -14.49
CA THR A 121 2.16 4.70 -15.15
C THR A 121 3.33 5.24 -14.33
N PHE A 122 3.18 5.29 -13.00
CA PHE A 122 4.26 5.68 -12.10
C PHE A 122 5.45 4.72 -12.21
N PHE A 123 5.25 3.41 -12.05
CA PHE A 123 6.34 2.43 -12.16
C PHE A 123 7.02 2.44 -13.53
N ARG A 124 6.27 2.56 -14.62
CA ARG A 124 6.82 2.69 -15.98
C ARG A 124 7.67 3.96 -16.15
N SER A 125 7.38 5.01 -15.39
CA SER A 125 8.17 6.25 -15.41
C SER A 125 9.49 6.13 -14.62
N LEU A 126 9.60 5.13 -13.74
CA LEU A 126 10.81 4.90 -12.96
C LEU A 126 11.83 4.09 -13.77
N SER A 127 13.11 4.39 -13.56
CA SER A 127 14.17 3.50 -14.04
C SER A 127 14.19 2.19 -13.23
N PRO A 128 14.65 1.07 -13.81
CA PRO A 128 14.81 -0.18 -13.07
C PRO A 128 15.64 -0.02 -11.79
N GLN A 129 16.66 0.83 -11.81
CA GLN A 129 17.50 1.13 -10.63
C GLN A 129 16.70 1.82 -9.51
N ASN A 130 15.74 2.69 -9.86
CA ASN A 130 14.89 3.35 -8.87
C ASN A 130 13.86 2.37 -8.29
N ILE A 131 13.29 1.48 -9.11
CA ILE A 131 12.40 0.41 -8.64
C ILE A 131 13.16 -0.53 -7.69
N HIS A 132 14.40 -0.91 -8.03
CA HIS A 132 15.28 -1.72 -7.20
C HIS A 132 15.52 -1.13 -5.81
N ARG A 133 15.51 0.20 -5.69
CA ARG A 133 15.75 0.93 -4.43
C ARG A 133 14.51 1.02 -3.54
N LEU A 134 13.31 0.71 -4.05
CA LEU A 134 12.09 0.75 -3.25
C LEU A 134 12.15 -0.27 -2.11
N ARG A 135 11.64 0.12 -0.95
CA ARG A 135 11.67 -0.71 0.27
C ARG A 135 10.31 -0.91 0.90
N ARG A 136 9.40 0.05 0.80
CA ARG A 136 8.08 0.01 1.47
C ARG A 136 7.01 0.52 0.55
N LEU A 137 6.05 -0.33 0.20
CA LEU A 137 4.91 0.02 -0.64
C LEU A 137 3.63 -0.46 0.04
N THR A 138 2.62 0.38 0.04
CA THR A 138 1.27 0.01 0.49
C THR A 138 0.31 0.16 -0.68
N PHE A 139 -0.38 -0.92 -1.03
CA PHE A 139 -1.43 -0.89 -2.05
C PHE A 139 -2.80 -0.84 -1.36
N PHE A 140 -3.60 0.15 -1.70
CA PHE A 140 -4.96 0.30 -1.21
C PHE A 140 -5.95 -0.02 -2.32
N PHE A 141 -6.93 -0.86 -2.01
CA PHE A 141 -8.02 -1.20 -2.91
C PHE A 141 -9.29 -0.50 -2.44
N THR A 142 -9.77 0.46 -3.24
CA THR A 142 -11.00 1.17 -2.93
C THR A 142 -12.23 0.30 -3.23
N PRO A 143 -13.39 0.60 -2.65
CA PRO A 143 -14.62 -0.14 -2.93
C PRO A 143 -14.93 -0.24 -4.43
N VAL A 144 -14.77 0.86 -5.17
CA VAL A 144 -14.99 0.89 -6.63
C VAL A 144 -14.08 -0.10 -7.37
N GLN A 145 -12.83 -0.23 -6.96
CA GLN A 145 -11.90 -1.17 -7.58
C GLN A 145 -12.30 -2.61 -7.30
N VAL A 146 -12.71 -2.89 -6.05
CA VAL A 146 -13.20 -4.20 -5.63
C VAL A 146 -14.42 -4.61 -6.47
N GLN A 147 -15.41 -3.73 -6.63
CA GLN A 147 -16.60 -3.98 -7.48
C GLN A 147 -16.23 -4.39 -8.90
N PHE A 148 -15.49 -3.51 -9.59
CA PHE A 148 -15.15 -3.72 -10.98
C PHE A 148 -14.10 -4.83 -11.19
N TRP A 149 -13.38 -5.23 -10.14
CA TRP A 149 -12.43 -6.34 -10.21
C TRP A 149 -13.09 -7.64 -10.66
N CYS A 150 -14.29 -7.92 -10.14
CA CYS A 150 -14.99 -9.16 -10.42
C CYS A 150 -16.27 -8.99 -11.24
N ASP A 151 -16.77 -7.77 -11.48
CA ASP A 151 -17.76 -7.56 -12.54
C ASP A 151 -17.20 -8.05 -13.90
N GLY A 152 -15.88 -8.00 -14.10
CA GLY A 152 -15.21 -8.64 -15.24
C GLY A 152 -14.96 -10.14 -15.14
N ALA A 153 -15.13 -10.69 -13.95
CA ALA A 153 -15.12 -12.11 -13.68
C ALA A 153 -16.55 -12.66 -13.50
N ALA A 154 -17.59 -11.89 -13.91
CA ALA A 154 -19.00 -12.25 -13.81
C ALA A 154 -19.23 -13.64 -14.39
N THR A 155 -19.05 -14.61 -13.51
CA THR A 155 -19.47 -15.97 -13.69
C THR A 155 -20.98 -15.89 -13.58
N PRO A 156 -21.76 -16.43 -14.54
CA PRO A 156 -23.21 -16.41 -14.45
C PRO A 156 -23.65 -16.92 -13.07
N GLY A 157 -24.31 -16.08 -12.27
CA GLY A 157 -24.84 -16.48 -10.95
C GLY A 157 -24.54 -15.55 -9.76
N TYR A 158 -23.77 -14.47 -9.91
CA TYR A 158 -23.68 -13.45 -8.86
C TYR A 158 -24.81 -12.43 -9.00
N PRO A 159 -25.51 -12.05 -7.90
CA PRO A 159 -26.46 -10.95 -7.94
C PRO A 159 -25.73 -9.65 -8.30
N GLU A 160 -26.40 -8.74 -9.01
CA GLU A 160 -25.89 -7.38 -9.16
C GLU A 160 -25.61 -6.83 -7.76
N LEU A 161 -24.35 -6.48 -7.49
CA LEU A 161 -24.02 -5.82 -6.24
C LEU A 161 -24.87 -4.55 -6.17
N PRO A 162 -25.54 -4.29 -5.04
CA PRO A 162 -26.32 -3.07 -4.91
C PRO A 162 -25.40 -1.92 -5.30
N SER A 163 -25.88 -1.08 -6.22
CA SER A 163 -25.25 0.19 -6.56
C SER A 163 -25.25 1.04 -5.29
N THR A 164 -24.30 0.78 -4.42
CA THR A 164 -24.02 1.65 -3.28
C THR A 164 -23.73 3.00 -3.89
N ASP A 165 -24.47 4.02 -3.46
CA ASP A 165 -24.39 5.40 -3.92
C ASP A 165 -23.05 5.99 -3.46
N MET A 166 -21.96 5.43 -3.98
CA MET A 166 -20.59 5.66 -3.56
C MET A 166 -19.99 6.83 -4.34
N GLU A 167 -20.77 7.91 -4.51
CA GLU A 167 -20.21 9.18 -4.94
C GLU A 167 -19.05 9.60 -4.04
N TYR A 168 -19.12 9.28 -2.74
CA TYR A 168 -18.04 9.50 -1.78
C TYR A 168 -16.70 8.83 -2.17
N TYR A 169 -16.74 7.61 -2.73
CA TYR A 169 -15.53 6.87 -3.10
C TYR A 169 -15.13 7.05 -4.58
N ARG A 170 -15.96 7.71 -5.39
CA ARG A 170 -15.66 8.00 -6.80
C ARG A 170 -14.59 9.07 -6.96
N GLU A 171 -14.39 9.96 -5.99
CA GLU A 171 -13.44 11.07 -6.13
C GLU A 171 -12.00 10.61 -6.39
N HIS A 172 -11.67 9.34 -6.09
CA HIS A 172 -10.31 8.82 -6.20
C HIS A 172 -10.18 7.61 -7.13
N ALA A 173 -11.29 7.01 -7.58
CA ALA A 173 -11.26 5.83 -8.44
C ALA A 173 -11.39 6.23 -9.92
N VAL A 174 -10.41 5.84 -10.73
CA VAL A 174 -10.50 5.98 -12.20
C VAL A 174 -11.55 5.00 -12.71
N LYS A 175 -12.61 5.48 -13.37
CA LYS A 175 -13.60 4.60 -14.04
C LYS A 175 -12.88 3.68 -15.02
N PRO A 176 -13.02 2.35 -14.92
CA PRO A 176 -12.27 1.44 -15.77
C PRO A 176 -12.79 1.51 -17.22
N PRO A 177 -11.91 1.41 -18.23
CA PRO A 177 -12.32 1.32 -19.63
C PRO A 177 -12.96 -0.03 -19.97
N ASP A 178 -12.57 -1.09 -19.25
CA ASP A 178 -13.09 -2.44 -19.40
C ASP A 178 -13.08 -3.20 -18.07
N GLN A 179 -13.85 -4.28 -18.04
CA GLN A 179 -14.07 -5.15 -16.90
C GLN A 179 -12.79 -5.87 -16.38
N ALA A 180 -11.77 -6.05 -17.23
CA ALA A 180 -10.52 -6.71 -16.86
C ALA A 180 -9.41 -5.71 -16.49
N PHE A 181 -9.69 -4.40 -16.53
CA PHE A 181 -8.70 -3.35 -16.38
C PHE A 181 -7.94 -3.45 -15.06
N TYR A 182 -8.64 -3.54 -13.93
CA TYR A 182 -7.99 -3.58 -12.62
C TYR A 182 -7.08 -4.80 -12.44
N ARG A 183 -7.59 -6.00 -12.79
CA ARG A 183 -6.81 -7.25 -12.75
C ARG A 183 -5.57 -7.18 -13.63
N ARG A 184 -5.70 -6.67 -14.86
CA ARG A 184 -4.57 -6.51 -15.81
C ARG A 184 -3.53 -5.54 -15.26
N THR A 185 -3.98 -4.41 -14.72
CA THR A 185 -3.11 -3.36 -14.22
C THR A 185 -2.37 -3.82 -12.97
N TRP A 186 -3.05 -4.54 -12.06
CA TRP A 186 -2.41 -5.20 -10.92
C TRP A 186 -1.34 -6.20 -11.33
N ARG A 187 -1.65 -7.13 -12.23
CA ARG A 187 -0.67 -8.10 -12.74
C ARG A 187 0.52 -7.41 -13.38
N GLU A 188 0.31 -6.30 -14.07
CA GLU A 188 1.41 -5.51 -14.61
C GLU A 188 2.28 -4.87 -13.52
N VAL A 189 1.69 -4.29 -12.47
CA VAL A 189 2.47 -3.78 -11.32
C VAL A 189 3.33 -4.90 -10.73
N ILE A 190 2.73 -6.06 -10.49
CA ILE A 190 3.44 -7.22 -9.94
C ILE A 190 4.58 -7.66 -10.87
N ALA A 191 4.35 -7.73 -12.18
CA ALA A 191 5.38 -8.08 -13.13
C ALA A 191 6.56 -7.07 -13.15
N LEU A 192 6.27 -5.77 -13.04
CA LEU A 192 7.31 -4.72 -12.95
C LEU A 192 8.12 -4.85 -11.66
N LEU A 193 7.47 -5.13 -10.53
CA LEU A 193 8.15 -5.37 -9.26
C LEU A 193 8.99 -6.66 -9.32
N ALA A 194 8.45 -7.75 -9.84
CA ALA A 194 9.16 -9.02 -10.01
C ALA A 194 10.42 -8.86 -10.88
N ALA A 195 10.35 -8.05 -11.93
CA ALA A 195 11.45 -7.84 -12.87
C ALA A 195 12.57 -6.94 -12.33
N HIS A 196 12.26 -5.99 -11.44
CA HIS A 196 13.19 -4.89 -11.14
C HIS A 196 13.40 -4.60 -9.65
N ALA A 197 12.48 -4.99 -8.77
CA ALA A 197 12.61 -4.70 -7.34
C ALA A 197 13.64 -5.61 -6.66
N ASP A 198 14.23 -5.11 -5.58
CA ASP A 198 15.05 -5.90 -4.66
C ASP A 198 14.13 -6.62 -3.67
N LEU A 199 13.50 -7.70 -4.13
CA LEU A 199 12.43 -8.39 -3.40
C LEU A 199 12.78 -8.75 -1.95
N PRO A 200 13.99 -9.26 -1.62
CA PRO A 200 14.36 -9.57 -0.24
C PRO A 200 14.36 -8.37 0.73
N ARG A 201 14.50 -7.15 0.19
CA ARG A 201 14.49 -5.90 0.96
C ARG A 201 13.19 -5.12 0.81
N LEU A 202 12.26 -5.62 0.01
CA LEU A 202 10.94 -5.02 -0.20
C LEU A 202 9.95 -5.53 0.87
N SER A 203 9.25 -4.59 1.49
CA SER A 203 8.10 -4.80 2.36
C SER A 203 6.86 -4.30 1.64
N LEU A 204 5.87 -5.17 1.50
CA LEU A 204 4.58 -4.82 0.91
C LEU A 204 3.50 -4.84 1.98
N THR A 205 2.61 -3.86 1.96
CA THR A 205 1.33 -3.90 2.69
C THR A 205 0.22 -3.90 1.66
N ILE A 206 -0.72 -4.84 1.77
CA ILE A 206 -1.89 -4.95 0.92
C ILE A 206 -3.11 -4.64 1.77
N ASP A 207 -3.70 -3.48 1.56
CA ASP A 207 -4.88 -3.03 2.28
C ASP A 207 -6.11 -3.07 1.37
N MET A 208 -6.97 -4.04 1.65
CA MET A 208 -8.29 -4.21 1.05
C MET A 208 -9.39 -4.07 2.10
N SER A 209 -9.05 -3.61 3.31
CA SER A 209 -9.96 -3.62 4.46
C SER A 209 -11.19 -2.76 4.21
N GLU A 210 -10.99 -1.47 3.95
CA GLU A 210 -12.04 -0.50 3.64
C GLU A 210 -12.78 -0.88 2.35
N GLY A 211 -12.04 -1.25 1.30
CA GLY A 211 -12.58 -1.63 -0.01
C GLY A 211 -13.58 -2.77 0.06
N THR A 212 -13.26 -3.82 0.82
CA THR A 212 -14.14 -4.98 0.99
C THR A 212 -15.17 -4.79 2.09
N TRP A 213 -14.86 -4.01 3.14
CA TRP A 213 -15.80 -3.73 4.22
C TRP A 213 -17.06 -3.00 3.73
N ALA A 214 -16.94 -2.10 2.75
CA ALA A 214 -18.10 -1.42 2.15
C ALA A 214 -19.17 -2.40 1.62
N TYR A 215 -18.77 -3.57 1.14
CA TYR A 215 -19.67 -4.64 0.66
C TYR A 215 -20.12 -5.60 1.74
N VAL A 216 -19.49 -5.57 2.90
CA VAL A 216 -19.79 -6.44 4.05
C VAL A 216 -20.73 -5.72 5.02
N GLU A 217 -20.46 -4.44 5.28
CA GLU A 217 -21.18 -3.62 6.23
C GLU A 217 -22.67 -3.54 5.91
N THR A 218 -23.01 -3.21 4.67
CA THR A 218 -24.42 -3.05 4.25
C THR A 218 -25.19 -4.36 4.45
N PRO A 219 -24.83 -5.51 3.84
CA PRO A 219 -25.54 -6.76 4.07
C PRO A 219 -25.62 -7.17 5.53
N LEU A 220 -24.58 -6.92 6.33
CA LEU A 220 -24.60 -7.26 7.75
C LEU A 220 -25.51 -6.38 8.60
N MET A 221 -25.65 -5.09 8.24
CA MET A 221 -26.59 -4.21 8.93
C MET A 221 -28.04 -4.58 8.63
N TRP A 222 -28.32 -5.14 7.45
CA TRP A 222 -29.67 -5.52 7.01
C TRP A 222 -29.96 -7.04 7.08
N ALA A 223 -29.00 -7.84 7.56
CA ALA A 223 -29.15 -9.29 7.70
C ALA A 223 -30.24 -9.63 8.74
N GLY A 224 -31.27 -10.36 8.30
CA GLY A 224 -32.42 -10.73 9.13
C GLY A 224 -33.64 -9.80 9.00
N GLU A 225 -33.50 -8.64 8.35
CA GLU A 225 -34.65 -7.80 7.95
C GLU A 225 -34.93 -7.89 6.45
N ILE A 226 -33.89 -8.03 5.62
CA ILE A 226 -34.02 -7.89 4.16
C ILE A 226 -33.28 -9.00 3.38
N MET A 227 -32.21 -9.57 3.94
CA MET A 227 -31.39 -10.56 3.22
C MET A 227 -31.33 -11.92 3.91
N GLU A 228 -31.56 -12.97 3.14
CA GLU A 228 -31.41 -14.37 3.54
C GLU A 228 -29.94 -14.82 3.40
N ALA A 229 -29.56 -15.88 4.12
CA ALA A 229 -28.16 -16.34 4.16
C ALA A 229 -27.61 -16.75 2.78
N ASP A 230 -28.47 -17.26 1.91
CA ASP A 230 -28.17 -17.66 0.53
C ASP A 230 -27.89 -16.48 -0.41
N GLU A 231 -28.43 -15.28 -0.12
CA GLU A 231 -28.12 -14.05 -0.87
C GLU A 231 -26.79 -13.42 -0.43
N ILE A 232 -26.43 -13.60 0.84
CA ILE A 232 -25.19 -13.08 1.42
C ILE A 232 -23.98 -13.89 0.95
N VAL A 233 -24.11 -15.22 0.85
CA VAL A 233 -22.99 -16.12 0.49
C VAL A 233 -22.31 -15.76 -0.84
N PRO A 234 -23.03 -15.47 -1.95
CA PRO A 234 -22.43 -14.99 -3.20
C PRO A 234 -21.58 -13.73 -3.03
N MET A 235 -22.03 -12.73 -2.25
CA MET A 235 -21.25 -11.50 -2.01
C MET A 235 -19.93 -11.80 -1.27
N PHE A 236 -19.98 -12.67 -0.28
CA PHE A 236 -18.81 -13.10 0.47
C PHE A 236 -17.87 -13.98 -0.37
N ARG A 237 -18.42 -14.78 -1.29
CA ARG A 237 -17.62 -15.54 -2.26
C ARG A 237 -16.89 -14.62 -3.23
N PHE A 238 -17.52 -13.54 -3.67
CA PHE A 238 -16.90 -12.49 -4.48
C PHE A 238 -15.68 -11.86 -3.79
N ILE A 239 -15.80 -11.47 -2.52
CA ILE A 239 -14.68 -10.92 -1.73
C ILE A 239 -13.55 -11.94 -1.61
N TYR A 240 -13.90 -13.20 -1.34
CA TYR A 240 -12.94 -14.29 -1.29
C TYR A 240 -12.19 -14.46 -2.62
N ASP A 241 -12.89 -14.52 -3.75
CA ASP A 241 -12.27 -14.71 -5.07
C ASP A 241 -11.39 -13.51 -5.45
N HIS A 242 -11.75 -12.28 -5.04
CA HIS A 242 -10.92 -11.09 -5.16
C HIS A 242 -9.59 -11.25 -4.40
N TYR A 243 -9.63 -11.66 -3.12
CA TYR A 243 -8.41 -11.94 -2.36
C TYR A 243 -7.55 -12.99 -3.06
N ILE A 244 -8.13 -14.12 -3.45
CA ILE A 244 -7.39 -15.19 -4.11
C ILE A 244 -6.66 -14.70 -5.36
N ASP A 245 -7.29 -13.91 -6.22
CA ASP A 245 -6.67 -13.41 -7.45
C ASP A 245 -5.56 -12.38 -7.19
N VAL A 246 -5.78 -11.45 -6.24
CA VAL A 246 -4.75 -10.49 -5.80
C VAL A 246 -3.50 -11.22 -5.30
N PHE A 247 -3.69 -12.20 -4.41
CA PHE A 247 -2.58 -12.95 -3.81
C PHE A 247 -1.95 -13.97 -4.75
N THR A 248 -2.70 -14.52 -5.71
CA THR A 248 -2.14 -15.37 -6.77
C THR A 248 -1.10 -14.60 -7.58
N ALA A 249 -1.38 -13.34 -7.95
CA ALA A 249 -0.38 -12.51 -8.60
C ALA A 249 0.83 -12.27 -7.68
N LEU A 250 0.61 -11.96 -6.40
CA LEU A 250 1.72 -11.74 -5.45
C LEU A 250 2.66 -12.94 -5.29
N CYS A 251 2.20 -14.17 -5.53
CA CYS A 251 3.07 -15.34 -5.52
C CYS A 251 4.20 -15.28 -6.57
N GLU A 252 4.08 -14.44 -7.61
CA GLU A 252 5.15 -14.17 -8.58
C GLU A 252 6.37 -13.45 -7.94
N LEU A 253 6.20 -12.78 -6.81
CA LEU A 253 7.25 -12.06 -6.07
C LEU A 253 8.12 -12.99 -5.22
N ARG A 254 8.83 -13.91 -5.87
CA ARG A 254 9.67 -14.92 -5.18
C ARG A 254 10.79 -14.29 -4.37
N GLY A 255 10.83 -14.61 -3.08
CA GLY A 255 11.84 -14.09 -2.16
C GLY A 255 11.50 -12.72 -1.58
N LEU A 256 10.23 -12.31 -1.61
CA LEU A 256 9.75 -11.11 -0.94
C LEU A 256 10.17 -11.09 0.54
N GLY A 257 10.68 -9.94 0.99
CA GLY A 257 11.24 -9.75 2.33
C GLY A 257 10.18 -9.82 3.43
N ALA A 258 9.11 -9.04 3.25
CA ALA A 258 7.97 -8.95 4.16
C ALA A 258 6.66 -8.62 3.43
N LEU A 259 5.56 -9.10 4.00
CA LEU A 259 4.20 -8.86 3.53
C LEU A 259 3.30 -8.66 4.76
N GLU A 260 2.46 -7.63 4.71
CA GLU A 260 1.41 -7.33 5.68
C GLU A 260 0.08 -7.28 4.93
N VAL A 261 -0.95 -7.90 5.50
CA VAL A 261 -2.27 -8.03 4.87
C VAL A 261 -3.35 -7.43 5.76
N GLU A 262 -4.10 -6.49 5.19
CA GLU A 262 -5.31 -5.92 5.78
C GLU A 262 -6.51 -6.24 4.91
N ILE A 263 -7.49 -6.95 5.46
CA ILE A 263 -8.71 -7.41 4.77
C ILE A 263 -9.93 -7.11 5.64
N GLY A 264 -11.09 -6.86 5.02
CA GLY A 264 -12.31 -6.45 5.72
C GLY A 264 -13.22 -7.62 6.08
N ALA A 265 -13.01 -8.76 5.44
CA ALA A 265 -13.65 -10.03 5.77
C ALA A 265 -12.61 -11.15 5.81
N PHE A 266 -12.98 -12.23 6.49
CA PHE A 266 -12.21 -13.46 6.62
C PHE A 266 -10.81 -13.24 7.19
N ASP A 267 -10.66 -12.41 8.23
CA ASP A 267 -9.36 -12.11 8.86
C ASP A 267 -8.49 -13.34 9.14
N GLN A 268 -9.10 -14.49 9.43
CA GLN A 268 -8.38 -15.76 9.62
C GLN A 268 -7.66 -16.28 8.37
N LEU A 269 -7.93 -15.74 7.18
CA LEU A 269 -7.19 -16.03 5.95
C LEU A 269 -5.85 -15.29 5.87
N LYS A 270 -5.64 -14.18 6.59
CA LYS A 270 -4.39 -13.38 6.50
C LYS A 270 -3.12 -14.24 6.63
N PRO A 271 -2.98 -15.11 7.65
CA PRO A 271 -1.76 -15.90 7.82
C PRO A 271 -1.58 -16.94 6.72
N TRP A 272 -2.69 -17.47 6.19
CA TRP A 272 -2.66 -18.39 5.05
C TRP A 272 -2.19 -17.66 3.78
N LEU A 273 -2.75 -16.49 3.47
CA LEU A 273 -2.35 -15.66 2.32
C LEU A 273 -0.88 -15.24 2.40
N GLU A 274 -0.43 -14.79 3.56
CA GLU A 274 0.97 -14.42 3.81
C GLU A 274 1.92 -15.61 3.62
N ARG A 275 1.53 -16.79 4.11
CA ARG A 275 2.30 -18.04 3.93
C ARG A 275 2.42 -18.40 2.45
N GLU A 276 1.33 -18.35 1.69
CA GLU A 276 1.34 -18.70 0.27
C GLU A 276 2.27 -17.77 -0.55
N VAL A 277 2.36 -16.48 -0.19
CA VAL A 277 3.24 -15.51 -0.87
C VAL A 277 4.67 -15.57 -0.35
N LEU A 278 4.91 -15.54 0.96
CA LEU A 278 6.27 -15.49 1.52
C LEU A 278 6.98 -16.84 1.49
N GLY A 279 6.22 -17.94 1.40
CA GLY A 279 6.73 -19.30 1.36
C GLY A 279 7.33 -19.81 2.68
N ARG A 280 7.27 -19.01 3.74
CA ARG A 280 7.74 -19.39 5.09
C ARG A 280 6.61 -20.09 5.82
N GLU A 281 6.96 -20.95 6.77
CA GLU A 281 6.01 -21.33 7.82
C GLU A 281 5.65 -20.05 8.59
N SER A 282 4.55 -19.40 8.19
CA SER A 282 3.99 -18.32 9.00
C SER A 282 3.55 -18.97 10.30
N PRO A 283 4.03 -18.50 11.47
CA PRO A 283 3.51 -19.00 12.73
C PRO A 283 1.99 -18.84 12.69
N GLU A 284 1.26 -19.90 13.08
CA GLU A 284 -0.19 -19.79 13.24
C GLU A 284 -0.50 -18.49 13.97
N PRO A 285 -1.54 -17.74 13.53
CA PRO A 285 -1.83 -16.40 14.01
C PRO A 285 -1.78 -16.37 15.54
N LYS A 286 -0.69 -15.81 16.08
CA LYS A 286 -0.58 -15.57 17.51
C LYS A 286 -1.41 -14.32 17.79
N TYR A 287 -2.63 -14.53 18.25
CA TYR A 287 -3.55 -13.47 18.68
C TYR A 287 -2.79 -12.42 19.51
N GLU A 288 -2.55 -11.24 18.93
CA GLU A 288 -1.83 -10.16 19.59
C GLU A 288 -2.68 -9.58 20.73
N SER A 289 -2.32 -9.96 21.95
CA SER A 289 -2.74 -9.38 23.23
C SER A 289 -4.25 -9.44 23.53
N LYS A 290 -4.57 -9.97 24.71
CA LYS A 290 -5.93 -9.96 25.30
C LYS A 290 -6.57 -8.57 25.40
N HIS A 291 -5.84 -7.48 25.12
CA HIS A 291 -6.31 -6.11 25.26
C HIS A 291 -6.94 -5.54 23.97
N LYS A 292 -6.31 -5.73 22.79
CA LYS A 292 -6.99 -5.47 21.51
C LYS A 292 -8.16 -6.44 21.33
N GLN A 293 -7.96 -7.70 21.71
CA GLN A 293 -9.02 -8.70 21.73
C GLN A 293 -10.20 -8.29 22.62
N ARG A 294 -9.97 -7.76 23.84
CA ARG A 294 -11.03 -7.27 24.74
C ARG A 294 -11.81 -6.06 24.23
N MET A 295 -11.14 -5.08 23.64
CA MET A 295 -11.83 -3.90 23.10
C MET A 295 -12.74 -4.28 21.91
N TRP A 296 -12.29 -5.21 21.09
CA TRP A 296 -13.09 -5.80 20.01
C TRP A 296 -14.17 -6.77 20.51
N GLU A 297 -13.89 -7.59 21.52
CA GLU A 297 -14.86 -8.51 22.16
C GLU A 297 -15.95 -7.76 22.95
N GLU A 298 -15.67 -6.60 23.53
CA GLU A 298 -16.68 -5.78 24.23
C GLU A 298 -17.62 -5.03 23.29
N LEU A 299 -17.13 -4.55 22.15
CA LEU A 299 -17.96 -3.94 21.10
C LEU A 299 -18.72 -4.98 20.24
N TRP A 300 -18.23 -6.23 20.11
CA TRP A 300 -18.73 -7.22 19.13
C TRP A 300 -18.78 -8.67 19.68
N LYS A 301 -19.60 -8.93 20.71
CA LYS A 301 -19.68 -10.18 21.53
C LYS A 301 -20.03 -11.53 20.86
N ARG A 302 -19.93 -11.71 19.54
CA ARG A 302 -20.02 -13.03 18.87
C ARG A 302 -18.97 -13.07 17.76
N PRO A 303 -18.07 -14.08 17.72
CA PRO A 303 -17.18 -14.26 16.57
C PRO A 303 -18.05 -14.41 15.33
N ARG A 304 -18.09 -13.36 14.50
CA ARG A 304 -18.99 -13.35 13.36
C ARG A 304 -18.41 -14.31 12.33
N TRP A 305 -19.26 -15.16 11.77
CA TRP A 305 -18.87 -16.24 10.85
C TRP A 305 -18.04 -15.71 9.66
N PHE A 306 -18.21 -14.45 9.28
CA PHE A 306 -17.46 -13.81 8.20
C PHE A 306 -16.02 -13.42 8.56
N GLN A 307 -15.60 -13.44 9.83
CA GLN A 307 -14.19 -13.27 10.20
C GLN A 307 -13.43 -14.60 10.15
N ARG A 308 -14.16 -15.71 10.11
CA ARG A 308 -13.58 -17.04 10.04
C ARG A 308 -13.18 -17.38 8.62
N VAL A 309 -12.29 -18.37 8.48
CA VAL A 309 -12.09 -19.00 7.18
C VAL A 309 -13.45 -19.48 6.65
N PRO A 310 -13.87 -19.09 5.43
CA PRO A 310 -15.17 -19.48 4.93
C PRO A 310 -15.23 -21.01 4.78
N PRO A 311 -16.39 -21.65 5.02
CA PRO A 311 -16.50 -23.11 5.03
C PRO A 311 -16.23 -23.76 3.67
N TRP A 312 -16.25 -22.98 2.58
CA TRP A 312 -15.92 -23.39 1.21
C TRP A 312 -14.46 -23.14 0.82
N HIS A 313 -13.63 -22.65 1.75
CA HIS A 313 -12.19 -22.62 1.55
C HIS A 313 -11.64 -24.02 1.81
N ASP A 314 -10.91 -24.55 0.83
CA ASP A 314 -10.17 -25.78 0.97
C ASP A 314 -8.82 -25.45 1.64
N MET A 315 -8.60 -25.95 2.86
CA MET A 315 -7.37 -25.68 3.63
C MET A 315 -6.12 -26.26 2.98
N ASP A 316 -6.28 -27.28 2.12
CA ASP A 316 -5.21 -27.89 1.35
C ASP A 316 -4.97 -27.18 0.01
N ARG A 317 -5.85 -26.23 -0.35
CA ARG A 317 -5.70 -25.42 -1.56
C ARG A 317 -4.40 -24.65 -1.51
N ARG A 318 -3.72 -24.63 -2.65
CA ARG A 318 -2.55 -23.81 -2.90
C ARG A 318 -2.88 -22.73 -3.92
N LEU A 319 -2.33 -21.53 -3.74
CA LEU A 319 -2.39 -20.51 -4.78
C LEU A 319 -1.53 -20.95 -5.97
N GLU A 320 -1.93 -20.56 -7.17
CA GLU A 320 -1.10 -20.78 -8.35
C GLU A 320 0.22 -20.03 -8.19
N GLY A 321 1.34 -20.71 -8.44
CA GLY A 321 2.67 -20.13 -8.24
C GLY A 321 3.11 -19.99 -6.77
N SER A 322 2.35 -20.51 -5.81
CA SER A 322 2.63 -20.40 -4.38
C SER A 322 4.07 -20.74 -3.99
N ASN A 323 4.62 -19.94 -3.09
CA ASN A 323 6.00 -20.07 -2.61
C ASN A 323 6.14 -21.05 -1.44
N TYR A 324 5.03 -21.46 -0.81
CA TYR A 324 5.06 -22.38 0.32
C TYR A 324 5.45 -23.80 -0.12
N ARG A 325 6.31 -24.47 0.66
CA ARG A 325 6.74 -25.85 0.42
C ARG A 325 6.47 -26.64 1.68
N PRO A 326 5.53 -27.61 1.68
CA PRO A 326 5.30 -28.45 2.85
C PRO A 326 6.59 -29.26 3.12
N THR A 327 6.98 -29.31 4.39
CA THR A 327 8.18 -30.00 4.88
C THR A 327 7.98 -31.50 5.00
#